data_AF-G5A7P2-F1
#
_entry.id   AF-G5A7P2-F1
#
_cell.length_a   1.000
_cell.length_b   1.000
_cell.length_c   1.000
_cell.angle_alpha   90.00
_cell.angle_beta   90.00
_cell.angle_gamma   90.00
#
_symmetry.space_group_name_H-M   'P 1'
#
loop_
_entity.id
_entity.type
_entity.pdbx_description
1 polymer ?
#
loop_
_entity_poly.entity_id
_entity_poly.type
_entity_poly.pdbx_seq_one_letter_code
_entity_poly.pdbx_strand_id
1 'polypeptide(L)'
;VFKLQELSGHGTHLFNQPKLSTWVSYVTKLEGKDADEEMYKMLRASYGDDELATILLVGSKQHCTGKAAKRLEAVQQKVWLGERKTANAVFTPLKLNAQGDKIFESPAFSSWVDYMTKLSPEKAGELMLSTLKVNCKDEALVNMLMKAKKDASSCVIAGKLEAIQLDKWLKEDKSAHAVLKLL
;
A
#
# COMPACT_ATOMS: atom_id res chain seq x y z
N VAL A 1 24.37 -8.20 -23.06
CA VAL A 1 23.35 -7.15 -22.84
C VAL A 1 22.12 -7.82 -22.27
N PHE A 2 21.81 -7.56 -21.00
CA PHE A 2 20.65 -8.13 -20.30
C PHE A 2 19.39 -7.40 -20.80
N LYS A 3 18.46 -8.10 -21.46
CA LYS A 3 17.23 -7.48 -21.95
C LYS A 3 16.16 -7.50 -20.86
N LEU A 4 15.72 -6.31 -20.42
CA LEU A 4 14.61 -6.13 -19.46
C LEU A 4 13.31 -6.84 -19.90
N GLN A 5 13.09 -7.03 -21.20
CA GLN A 5 11.97 -7.80 -21.75
C GLN A 5 11.96 -9.28 -21.31
N GLU A 6 13.10 -9.85 -20.93
CA GLU A 6 13.11 -11.21 -20.37
C GLU A 6 12.58 -11.22 -18.93
N LEU A 7 12.68 -10.11 -18.19
CA LEU A 7 12.16 -10.02 -16.83
C LEU A 7 10.63 -9.84 -16.82
N SER A 8 10.09 -9.04 -17.75
CA SER A 8 8.67 -8.66 -17.78
C SER A 8 7.68 -9.84 -17.80
N GLY A 9 8.07 -11.00 -18.33
CA GLY A 9 7.20 -12.19 -18.36
C GLY A 9 6.98 -12.90 -17.01
N HIS A 10 7.68 -12.52 -15.95
CA HIS A 10 7.68 -13.28 -14.69
C HIS A 10 6.69 -12.77 -13.63
N GLY A 11 6.07 -11.61 -13.85
CA GLY A 11 5.09 -11.02 -12.93
C GLY A 11 5.54 -11.08 -11.46
N THR A 12 4.69 -11.62 -10.59
CA THR A 12 4.96 -11.76 -9.13
C THR A 12 6.11 -12.72 -8.78
N HIS A 13 6.57 -13.54 -9.74
CA HIS A 13 7.71 -14.43 -9.58
C HIS A 13 9.04 -13.79 -10.01
N LEU A 14 9.05 -12.51 -10.39
CA LEU A 14 10.24 -11.76 -10.79
C LEU A 14 11.38 -11.94 -9.78
N PHE A 15 11.10 -11.72 -8.50
CA PHE A 15 12.09 -11.81 -7.43
C PHE A 15 12.56 -13.24 -7.13
N ASN A 16 12.00 -14.27 -7.76
CA ASN A 16 12.50 -15.64 -7.66
C ASN A 16 13.52 -16.00 -8.75
N GLN A 17 13.75 -15.11 -9.72
CA GLN A 17 14.58 -15.43 -10.88
C GLN A 17 16.08 -15.26 -10.58
N PRO A 18 16.92 -16.29 -10.80
CA PRO A 18 18.38 -16.17 -10.63
C PRO A 18 19.02 -15.08 -11.52
N LYS A 19 18.43 -14.85 -12.70
CA LYS A 19 18.82 -13.77 -13.59
C LYS A 19 18.63 -12.39 -12.95
N LEU A 20 17.58 -12.19 -12.15
CA LEU A 20 17.33 -10.94 -11.46
C LEU A 20 18.41 -10.65 -10.42
N SER A 21 18.85 -11.64 -9.63
CA SER A 21 19.87 -11.40 -8.61
C SER A 21 21.21 -10.96 -9.20
N THR A 22 21.54 -11.50 -10.39
CA THR A 22 22.72 -11.09 -11.16
C THR A 22 22.56 -9.66 -11.67
N TRP A 23 21.40 -9.30 -12.22
CA TRP A 23 21.10 -7.94 -12.68
C TRP A 23 21.13 -6.92 -11.52
N VAL A 24 20.51 -7.22 -10.38
CA VAL A 24 20.55 -6.38 -9.17
C VAL A 24 22.00 -6.14 -8.76
N SER A 25 22.81 -7.20 -8.69
CA SER A 25 24.23 -7.09 -8.33
C SER A 25 25.03 -6.24 -9.33
N TYR A 26 24.71 -6.33 -10.61
CA TYR A 26 25.32 -5.52 -11.67
C TYR A 26 24.95 -4.04 -11.52
N VAL A 27 23.66 -3.71 -11.40
CA VAL A 27 23.21 -2.32 -11.25
C VAL A 27 23.74 -1.71 -9.95
N THR A 28 23.78 -2.46 -8.85
CA THR A 28 24.40 -1.99 -7.59
C THR A 28 25.87 -1.64 -7.74
N LYS A 29 26.65 -2.40 -8.54
CA LYS A 29 28.06 -2.07 -8.81
C LYS A 29 28.22 -0.87 -9.74
N LEU A 30 27.29 -0.68 -10.67
CA LEU A 30 27.33 0.38 -11.68
C LEU A 30 26.92 1.74 -11.10
N GLU A 31 25.76 1.79 -10.44
CA GLU A 31 25.10 3.03 -9.99
C GLU A 31 25.37 3.34 -8.51
N GLY A 32 25.96 2.39 -7.76
CA GLY A 32 26.29 2.57 -6.35
C GLY A 32 25.06 2.92 -5.51
N LYS A 33 25.02 4.15 -4.99
CA LYS A 33 23.96 4.63 -4.11
C LYS A 33 22.62 4.87 -4.84
N ASP A 34 22.66 5.15 -6.13
CA ASP A 34 21.48 5.49 -6.94
C ASP A 34 20.85 4.23 -7.59
N ALA A 35 21.38 3.06 -7.26
CA ALA A 35 21.01 1.79 -7.88
C ALA A 35 19.54 1.42 -7.65
N ASP A 36 18.98 1.65 -6.46
CA ASP A 36 17.59 1.30 -6.19
C ASP A 36 16.62 2.22 -6.97
N GLU A 37 16.94 3.52 -7.12
CA GLU A 37 16.18 4.43 -7.98
C GLU A 37 16.22 4.01 -9.46
N GLU A 38 17.39 3.68 -10.00
CA GLU A 38 17.52 3.26 -11.40
C GLU A 38 16.84 1.90 -11.66
N MET A 39 16.99 0.94 -10.75
CA MET A 39 16.26 -0.33 -10.83
C MET A 39 14.75 -0.11 -10.83
N TYR A 40 14.23 0.75 -9.95
CA TYR A 40 12.81 1.08 -9.91
C TYR A 40 12.33 1.73 -11.21
N LYS A 41 13.06 2.71 -11.76
CA LYS A 41 12.71 3.36 -13.03
C LYS A 41 12.58 2.36 -14.17
N MET A 42 13.55 1.46 -14.32
CA MET A 42 13.56 0.45 -15.38
C MET A 42 12.40 -0.55 -15.24
N LEU A 43 12.12 -1.01 -14.01
CA LEU A 43 11.02 -1.92 -13.73
C LEU A 43 9.67 -1.23 -13.95
N ARG A 44 9.51 0.02 -13.51
CA ARG A 44 8.28 0.80 -13.69
C ARG A 44 7.97 1.03 -15.16
N ALA A 45 8.99 1.30 -15.98
CA ALA A 45 8.83 1.42 -17.43
C ALA A 45 8.37 0.12 -18.10
N SER A 46 8.66 -1.04 -17.49
CA SER A 46 8.33 -2.37 -18.04
C SER A 46 6.96 -2.88 -17.60
N TYR A 47 6.58 -2.64 -16.35
CA TYR A 47 5.37 -3.19 -15.72
C TYR A 47 4.25 -2.17 -15.52
N GLY A 48 4.56 -0.88 -15.59
CA GLY A 48 3.65 0.18 -15.11
C GLY A 48 3.51 0.19 -13.59
N ASP A 49 2.72 1.13 -13.07
CA ASP A 49 2.59 1.35 -11.62
C ASP A 49 1.83 0.22 -10.90
N ASP A 50 0.71 -0.24 -11.47
CA ASP A 50 -0.20 -1.16 -10.80
C ASP A 50 0.41 -2.57 -10.67
N GLU A 51 0.99 -3.07 -11.75
CA GLU A 51 1.62 -4.38 -11.73
C GLU A 51 2.90 -4.34 -10.90
N LEU A 52 3.74 -3.31 -11.04
CA LEU A 52 4.95 -3.18 -10.24
C LEU A 52 4.64 -3.11 -8.74
N ALA A 53 3.60 -2.38 -8.33
CA ALA A 53 3.20 -2.31 -6.93
C ALA A 53 2.87 -3.70 -6.37
N THR A 54 2.18 -4.54 -7.15
CA THR A 54 1.89 -5.93 -6.78
C THR A 54 3.17 -6.75 -6.69
N ILE A 55 4.07 -6.63 -7.68
CA ILE A 55 5.33 -7.38 -7.74
C ILE A 55 6.22 -7.05 -6.54
N LEU A 56 6.37 -5.76 -6.21
CA LEU A 56 7.17 -5.31 -5.06
C LEU A 56 6.56 -5.78 -3.74
N LEU A 57 5.24 -5.67 -3.58
CA LEU A 57 4.55 -6.09 -2.36
C LEU A 57 4.71 -7.60 -2.10
N VAL A 58 4.53 -8.44 -3.13
CA VAL A 58 4.70 -9.89 -3.01
C VAL A 58 6.17 -10.25 -2.80
N GLY A 59 7.06 -9.62 -3.57
CA GLY A 59 8.50 -9.81 -3.46
C GLY A 59 9.03 -9.46 -2.07
N SER A 60 8.52 -8.39 -1.45
CA SER A 60 8.99 -7.90 -0.15
C SER A 60 8.74 -8.88 1.00
N LYS A 61 7.88 -9.89 0.80
CA LYS A 61 7.61 -10.97 1.76
C LYS A 61 8.51 -12.19 1.60
N GLN A 62 9.31 -12.27 0.53
CA GLN A 62 10.19 -13.40 0.27
C GLN A 62 11.47 -13.34 1.12
N HIS A 63 11.97 -14.49 1.58
CA HIS A 63 13.11 -14.55 2.51
C HIS A 63 14.44 -14.10 1.87
N CYS A 64 14.81 -14.68 0.73
CA CYS A 64 16.13 -14.46 0.11
C CYS A 64 16.20 -13.18 -0.74
N THR A 65 15.14 -12.88 -1.49
CA THR A 65 15.09 -11.76 -2.44
C THR A 65 14.19 -10.62 -1.99
N GLY A 66 13.48 -10.78 -0.87
CA GLY A 66 12.62 -9.72 -0.35
C GLY A 66 13.35 -8.50 0.17
N LYS A 67 14.67 -8.57 0.44
CA LYS A 67 15.46 -7.37 0.77
C LYS A 67 15.49 -6.37 -0.39
N ALA A 68 15.72 -6.83 -1.63
CA ALA A 68 15.72 -5.94 -2.79
C ALA A 68 14.32 -5.38 -3.05
N ALA A 69 13.30 -6.24 -3.02
CA ALA A 69 11.91 -5.81 -3.18
C ALA A 69 11.48 -4.78 -2.12
N LYS A 70 11.86 -4.95 -0.84
CA LYS A 70 11.60 -3.96 0.24
C LYS A 70 12.25 -2.61 -0.04
N ARG A 71 13.50 -2.58 -0.52
CA ARG A 71 14.17 -1.32 -0.86
C ARG A 71 13.47 -0.64 -2.04
N LEU A 72 13.10 -1.40 -3.06
CA LEU A 72 12.36 -0.87 -4.21
C LEU A 72 10.93 -0.43 -3.83
N GLU A 73 10.26 -1.09 -2.88
CA GLU A 73 8.97 -0.66 -2.33
C GLU A 73 9.10 0.69 -1.62
N ALA A 74 10.20 0.91 -0.89
CA ALA A 74 10.48 2.21 -0.28
C ALA A 74 10.75 3.31 -1.33
N VAL A 75 11.47 2.99 -2.41
CA VAL A 75 11.65 3.90 -3.57
C VAL A 75 10.31 4.22 -4.22
N GLN A 76 9.46 3.21 -4.45
CA GLN A 76 8.12 3.39 -5.01
C GLN A 76 7.29 4.39 -4.20
N GLN A 77 7.26 4.24 -2.87
CA GLN A 77 6.54 5.20 -2.02
C GLN A 77 7.12 6.62 -2.12
N LYS A 78 8.46 6.77 -2.13
CA LYS A 78 9.10 8.10 -2.32
C LYS A 78 8.71 8.72 -3.66
N VAL A 79 8.69 7.94 -4.73
CA VAL A 79 8.29 8.40 -6.06
C VAL A 79 6.82 8.83 -6.04
N TRP A 80 5.92 8.03 -5.48
CA TRP A 80 4.51 8.39 -5.37
C TRP A 80 4.26 9.65 -4.52
N LEU A 81 5.08 9.89 -3.49
CA LEU A 81 5.05 11.13 -2.71
C LEU A 81 5.52 12.33 -3.56
N GLY A 82 6.62 12.17 -4.30
CA GLY A 82 7.14 13.20 -5.21
C GLY A 82 6.17 13.56 -6.33
N GLU A 83 5.45 12.57 -6.85
CA GLU A 83 4.38 12.72 -7.84
C GLU A 83 3.07 13.23 -7.25
N ARG A 84 3.01 13.41 -5.93
CA ARG A 84 1.81 13.87 -5.20
C ARG A 84 0.60 12.99 -5.48
N LYS A 85 0.80 11.66 -5.58
CA LYS A 85 -0.31 10.73 -5.74
C LYS A 85 -1.29 10.90 -4.56
N THR A 86 -2.57 10.79 -4.86
CA THR A 86 -3.60 10.86 -3.82
C THR A 86 -3.71 9.53 -3.10
N ALA A 87 -4.35 9.54 -1.92
CA ALA A 87 -4.67 8.33 -1.16
C ALA A 87 -5.35 7.25 -2.03
N ASN A 88 -6.30 7.66 -2.86
CA ASN A 88 -7.04 6.77 -3.75
C ASN A 88 -6.18 6.28 -4.93
N ALA A 89 -5.31 7.14 -5.48
CA ALA A 89 -4.41 6.77 -6.58
C ALA A 89 -3.35 5.73 -6.17
N VAL A 90 -3.09 5.56 -4.87
CA VAL A 90 -2.23 4.47 -4.34
C VAL A 90 -3.07 3.27 -3.85
N PHE A 91 -4.33 3.48 -3.48
CA PHE A 91 -5.21 2.43 -2.99
C PHE A 91 -5.50 1.36 -4.06
N THR A 92 -5.78 1.77 -5.29
CA THR A 92 -6.11 0.86 -6.42
C THR A 92 -4.92 0.02 -6.90
N PRO A 93 -3.71 0.57 -7.12
CA PRO A 93 -2.51 -0.22 -7.46
C PRO A 93 -2.20 -1.35 -6.47
N LEU A 94 -2.50 -1.12 -5.18
CA LEU A 94 -2.33 -2.10 -4.11
C LEU A 94 -3.48 -3.12 -4.04
N LYS A 95 -4.45 -3.04 -4.96
CA LYS A 95 -5.62 -3.93 -5.11
C LYS A 95 -6.48 -4.02 -3.84
N LEU A 96 -6.49 -2.96 -3.03
CA LEU A 96 -7.20 -2.93 -1.76
C LEU A 96 -8.73 -2.95 -1.93
N ASN A 97 -9.23 -2.39 -3.02
CA ASN A 97 -10.64 -2.43 -3.40
C ASN A 97 -11.17 -3.85 -3.67
N ALA A 98 -10.30 -4.81 -4.01
CA ALA A 98 -10.67 -6.19 -4.32
C ALA A 98 -10.62 -7.13 -3.10
N GLN A 99 -10.23 -6.64 -1.92
CA GLN A 99 -9.95 -7.50 -0.75
C GLN A 99 -11.14 -7.71 0.19
N GLY A 100 -12.23 -6.97 -0.01
CA GLY A 100 -13.45 -7.11 0.79
C GLY A 100 -13.18 -6.96 2.29
N ASP A 101 -13.74 -7.86 3.10
CA ASP A 101 -13.69 -7.82 4.56
C ASP A 101 -12.30 -8.08 5.17
N LYS A 102 -11.35 -8.57 4.36
CA LYS A 102 -9.97 -8.89 4.78
C LYS A 102 -8.97 -7.77 4.53
N ILE A 103 -9.43 -6.61 4.04
CA ILE A 103 -8.55 -5.48 3.71
C ILE A 103 -7.59 -5.12 4.87
N PHE A 104 -8.11 -5.04 6.10
CA PHE A 104 -7.37 -4.65 7.30
C PHE A 104 -6.31 -5.68 7.74
N GLU A 105 -6.47 -6.93 7.31
CA GLU A 105 -5.53 -8.03 7.57
C GLU A 105 -4.42 -8.09 6.50
N SER A 106 -4.57 -7.34 5.40
CA SER A 106 -3.68 -7.45 4.26
C SER A 106 -2.35 -6.69 4.46
N PRO A 107 -1.22 -7.26 4.01
CA PRO A 107 0.03 -6.53 3.98
C PRO A 107 0.01 -5.31 3.05
N ALA A 108 -0.85 -5.34 2.02
CA ALA A 108 -1.10 -4.22 1.12
C ALA A 108 -1.64 -3.01 1.90
N PHE A 109 -2.55 -3.26 2.84
CA PHE A 109 -3.15 -2.21 3.66
C PHE A 109 -2.12 -1.61 4.60
N SER A 110 -1.23 -2.42 5.19
CA SER A 110 -0.11 -1.88 5.98
C SER A 110 0.82 -0.98 5.15
N SER A 111 1.15 -1.38 3.92
CA SER A 111 1.97 -0.56 3.01
C SER A 111 1.27 0.75 2.63
N TRP A 112 -0.05 0.70 2.37
CA TRP A 112 -0.85 1.90 2.13
C TRP A 112 -0.93 2.80 3.36
N VAL A 113 -1.09 2.24 4.56
CA VAL A 113 -1.09 3.00 5.81
C VAL A 113 0.23 3.74 6.01
N ASP A 114 1.36 3.07 5.77
CA ASP A 114 2.70 3.66 5.82
C ASP A 114 2.90 4.78 4.77
N TYR A 115 2.35 4.60 3.56
CA TYR A 115 2.33 5.69 2.58
C TYR A 115 1.51 6.90 3.07
N MET A 116 0.32 6.65 3.62
CA MET A 116 -0.58 7.70 4.09
C MET A 116 -0.02 8.50 5.27
N THR A 117 0.69 7.83 6.19
CA THR A 117 1.37 8.53 7.29
C THR A 117 2.52 9.41 6.80
N LYS A 118 3.20 9.04 5.70
CA LYS A 118 4.22 9.89 5.06
C LYS A 118 3.61 11.02 4.23
N LEU A 119 2.49 10.76 3.55
CA LEU A 119 1.81 11.74 2.70
C LEU A 119 1.28 12.93 3.50
N SER A 120 0.64 12.66 4.64
CA SER A 120 0.13 13.71 5.52
C SER A 120 0.06 13.22 6.96
N PRO A 121 1.14 13.34 7.75
CA PRO A 121 1.18 12.83 9.12
C PRO A 121 0.01 13.30 9.98
N GLU A 122 -0.38 14.56 9.83
CA GLU A 122 -1.46 15.20 10.59
C GLU A 122 -2.86 14.78 10.13
N LYS A 123 -3.07 14.58 8.82
CA LYS A 123 -4.41 14.28 8.24
C LYS A 123 -4.57 12.85 7.78
N ALA A 124 -3.59 11.98 8.03
CA ALA A 124 -3.54 10.62 7.54
C ALA A 124 -4.83 9.84 7.82
N GLY A 125 -5.32 9.90 9.06
CA GLY A 125 -6.52 9.16 9.45
C GLY A 125 -7.81 9.67 8.78
N GLU A 126 -7.95 10.99 8.60
CA GLU A 126 -9.10 11.58 7.89
C GLU A 126 -9.11 11.19 6.41
N LEU A 127 -7.95 11.25 5.76
CA LEU A 127 -7.78 10.84 4.37
C LEU A 127 -7.99 9.33 4.19
N MET A 128 -7.50 8.52 5.13
CA MET A 128 -7.72 7.07 5.13
C MET A 128 -9.20 6.76 5.23
N LEU A 129 -9.90 7.33 6.23
CA LEU A 129 -11.32 7.11 6.45
C LEU A 129 -12.15 7.54 5.22
N SER A 130 -11.81 8.69 4.63
CA SER A 130 -12.48 9.17 3.42
C SER A 130 -12.27 8.23 2.23
N THR A 131 -11.04 7.72 2.04
CA THR A 131 -10.74 6.77 0.98
C THR A 131 -11.45 5.43 1.19
N LEU A 132 -11.48 4.94 2.44
CA LEU A 132 -12.19 3.71 2.80
C LEU A 132 -13.70 3.83 2.56
N LYS A 133 -14.34 4.96 2.87
CA LYS A 133 -15.77 5.17 2.57
C LYS A 133 -16.10 5.16 1.09
N VAL A 134 -15.20 5.69 0.26
CA VAL A 134 -15.38 5.70 -1.20
C VAL A 134 -15.26 4.29 -1.78
N ASN A 135 -14.37 3.47 -1.21
CA ASN A 135 -14.03 2.15 -1.75
C ASN A 135 -14.74 0.98 -1.05
N CYS A 136 -15.24 1.19 0.17
CA CYS A 136 -15.98 0.23 0.98
C CYS A 136 -17.37 0.81 1.26
N LYS A 137 -18.43 0.08 0.91
CA LYS A 137 -19.82 0.51 1.21
C LYS A 137 -19.97 0.78 2.72
N ASP A 138 -20.66 1.84 3.11
CA ASP A 138 -20.69 2.34 4.51
C ASP A 138 -21.10 1.27 5.54
N GLU A 139 -22.17 0.50 5.31
CA GLU A 139 -22.61 -0.60 6.20
C GLU A 139 -21.55 -1.72 6.31
N ALA A 140 -20.78 -1.95 5.24
CA ALA A 140 -19.68 -2.90 5.27
C ALA A 140 -18.48 -2.33 6.05
N LEU A 141 -18.18 -1.04 5.90
CA LEU A 141 -17.03 -0.40 6.54
C LEU A 141 -17.13 -0.42 8.07
N VAL A 142 -18.31 -0.13 8.64
CA VAL A 142 -18.49 -0.15 10.11
C VAL A 142 -18.24 -1.56 10.67
N ASN A 143 -18.83 -2.58 10.04
CA ASN A 143 -18.61 -3.97 10.42
C ASN A 143 -17.13 -4.39 10.28
N MET A 144 -16.47 -3.96 9.21
CA MET A 144 -15.05 -4.26 8.98
C MET A 144 -14.16 -3.59 10.04
N LEU A 145 -14.44 -2.34 10.42
CA LEU A 145 -13.73 -1.65 11.50
C LEU A 145 -13.95 -2.34 12.86
N MET A 146 -15.18 -2.76 13.16
CA MET A 146 -15.47 -3.53 14.38
C MET A 146 -14.71 -4.85 14.44
N LYS A 147 -14.58 -5.57 13.32
CA LYS A 147 -13.78 -6.79 13.22
C LYS A 147 -12.28 -6.47 13.39
N ALA A 148 -11.78 -5.46 12.69
CA ALA A 148 -10.38 -5.04 12.77
C ALA A 148 -9.96 -4.60 14.19
N LYS A 149 -10.87 -3.98 14.96
CA LYS A 149 -10.63 -3.65 16.38
C LYS A 149 -10.37 -4.87 17.27
N LYS A 150 -10.90 -6.04 16.90
CA LYS A 150 -10.72 -7.29 17.66
C LYS A 150 -9.46 -8.05 17.25
N ASP A 151 -8.84 -7.67 16.14
CA ASP A 151 -7.63 -8.30 15.62
C ASP A 151 -6.37 -7.55 16.07
N ALA A 152 -5.40 -8.27 16.63
CA ALA A 152 -4.21 -7.65 17.22
C ALA A 152 -3.34 -6.88 16.19
N SER A 153 -3.37 -7.27 14.91
CA SER A 153 -2.57 -6.62 13.87
C SER A 153 -3.18 -5.33 13.35
N SER A 154 -4.50 -5.14 13.51
CA SER A 154 -5.23 -4.00 12.97
C SER A 154 -5.98 -3.16 14.01
N CYS A 155 -5.97 -3.54 15.29
CA CYS A 155 -6.71 -2.85 16.35
C CYS A 155 -6.29 -1.38 16.53
N VAL A 156 -5.00 -1.08 16.42
CA VAL A 156 -4.46 0.27 16.60
C VAL A 156 -4.99 1.22 15.52
N ILE A 157 -4.91 0.81 14.25
CA ILE A 157 -5.37 1.65 13.15
C ILE A 157 -6.89 1.73 13.11
N ALA A 158 -7.59 0.63 13.38
CA ALA A 158 -9.06 0.62 13.44
C ALA A 158 -9.60 1.52 14.57
N GLY A 159 -9.00 1.49 15.75
CA GLY A 159 -9.35 2.37 16.86
C GLY A 159 -9.11 3.85 16.54
N LYS A 160 -8.00 4.18 15.87
CA LYS A 160 -7.74 5.55 15.40
C LYS A 160 -8.80 6.04 14.41
N LEU A 161 -9.18 5.20 13.44
CA LEU A 161 -10.19 5.55 12.44
C LEU A 161 -11.58 5.71 13.06
N GLU A 162 -11.92 4.87 14.04
CA GLU A 162 -13.16 4.99 14.81
C GLU A 162 -13.21 6.30 15.61
N ALA A 163 -12.14 6.66 16.33
CA ALA A 163 -12.08 7.91 17.08
C ALA A 163 -12.30 9.13 16.18
N ILE A 164 -11.65 9.15 15.01
CA ILE A 164 -11.85 10.21 13.99
C ILE A 164 -13.30 10.25 13.50
N GLN A 165 -13.93 9.08 13.32
CA GLN A 165 -15.33 9.00 12.90
C GLN A 165 -16.29 9.55 13.97
N LEU A 166 -16.03 9.24 15.24
CA LEU A 166 -16.82 9.75 16.37
C LEU A 166 -16.67 11.26 16.50
N ASP A 167 -15.44 11.79 16.46
CA ASP A 167 -15.18 13.23 16.50
C ASP A 167 -15.88 13.98 15.36
N LYS A 168 -15.92 13.37 14.16
CA LYS A 168 -16.64 13.93 13.03
C LYS A 168 -18.15 13.96 13.26
N TRP A 169 -18.75 12.89 13.77
CA TRP A 169 -20.19 12.87 14.08
C TRP A 169 -20.59 13.87 15.16
N LEU A 170 -19.72 14.08 16.16
CA LEU A 170 -19.91 15.12 17.19
C LEU A 170 -19.89 16.52 16.58
N LYS A 171 -18.96 16.82 15.68
CA LYS A 171 -18.89 18.11 14.97
C LYS A 171 -20.06 18.35 14.02
N GLU A 172 -20.71 17.29 13.55
CA GLU A 172 -21.89 17.33 12.68
C GLU A 172 -23.21 17.32 13.46
N ASP A 173 -23.17 17.41 14.80
CA ASP A 173 -24.34 17.34 15.70
C ASP A 173 -25.26 16.13 15.41
N LYS A 174 -24.69 14.98 15.03
CA LYS A 174 -25.48 13.77 14.75
C LYS A 174 -26.16 13.26 16.01
N SER A 175 -27.46 12.95 15.91
CA SER A 175 -28.21 12.37 17.01
C SER A 175 -27.76 10.93 17.31
N ALA A 176 -27.92 10.50 18.56
CA ALA A 176 -27.64 9.13 18.99
C ALA A 176 -28.42 8.09 18.16
N HIS A 177 -29.68 8.40 17.79
CA HIS A 177 -30.49 7.53 16.93
C HIS A 177 -29.93 7.41 15.51
N ALA A 178 -29.43 8.50 14.94
CA ALA A 178 -28.80 8.47 13.62
C ALA A 178 -27.48 7.70 13.63
N VAL A 179 -26.69 7.83 14.70
CA VAL A 179 -25.47 7.05 14.90
C VAL A 179 -25.78 5.56 15.09
N LEU A 180 -26.80 5.22 15.90
CA LEU A 180 -27.19 3.84 16.16
C LEU A 180 -27.60 3.10 14.87
N LYS A 181 -28.24 3.77 13.92
CA LYS A 181 -28.59 3.17 12.61
C LYS A 181 -27.39 2.83 11.72
N LEU A 182 -26.21 3.38 12.02
CA LEU A 182 -24.98 3.12 11.28
C LEU A 182 -24.14 2.00 11.90
N LEU A 183 -24.46 1.57 13.13
CA LEU A 183 -23.79 0.52 13.89
C LEU A 183 -24.50 -0.83 13.72
#